data_AF-A0A078HD35-F1
#
_entry.id   AF-A0A078HD35-F1
#
_cell.length_a   1.000
_cell.length_b   1.000
_cell.length_c   1.000
_cell.angle_alpha   90.00
_cell.angle_beta   90.00
_cell.angle_gamma   90.00
#
_symmetry.space_group_name_H-M   'P 1'
#
loop_
_entity.id
_entity.type
_entity.pdbx_description
1 polymer ?
#
loop_
_entity_poly.entity_id
_entity_poly.type
_entity_poly.pdbx_seq_one_letter_code
_entity_poly.pdbx_strand_id
1 'polypeptide(L)'
;METTPETQSKSQSQTGGSSHRIPPGREDWWSEDATATLIEAWGDRYVNLSRGNLRQNDWREVADAVNSVHGGSGRPKTDVQMEGAKQRMMVELEKQRMEAAKELELQRMNMLMDMQMELERSKLAKRRAVAASGKKL
;
A
#
# COMPACT_ATOMS: atom_id res chain seq x y z
N MET A 1 -40.41 63.06 -2.77
CA MET A 1 -39.61 62.79 -3.97
C MET A 1 -38.28 63.49 -3.81
N GLU A 2 -37.31 62.79 -3.24
CA GLU A 2 -35.90 63.03 -3.50
C GLU A 2 -35.12 61.78 -3.06
N THR A 3 -34.29 61.30 -3.97
CA THR A 3 -33.58 60.04 -3.91
C THR A 3 -32.11 60.41 -3.90
N THR A 4 -31.40 60.14 -2.81
CA THR A 4 -29.93 60.22 -2.76
C THR A 4 -29.41 58.80 -2.54
N PRO A 5 -28.55 58.26 -3.43
CA PRO A 5 -27.95 56.95 -3.24
C PRO A 5 -26.67 57.08 -2.40
N GLU A 6 -26.68 56.51 -1.20
CA GLU A 6 -25.47 56.34 -0.40
C GLU A 6 -24.76 55.04 -0.81
N THR A 7 -23.51 55.18 -1.25
CA THR A 7 -22.59 54.11 -1.62
C THR A 7 -22.22 53.29 -0.39
N GLN A 8 -22.84 52.12 -0.23
CA GLN A 8 -22.37 51.12 0.74
C GLN A 8 -21.12 50.42 0.24
N SER A 9 -19.97 50.84 0.79
CA SER A 9 -18.71 50.12 0.71
C SER A 9 -18.77 48.89 1.63
N LYS A 10 -18.63 47.71 1.03
CA LYS A 10 -18.61 46.41 1.70
C LYS A 10 -17.25 46.19 2.38
N SER A 11 -17.18 46.36 3.69
CA SER A 11 -16.03 45.95 4.50
C SER A 11 -16.03 44.42 4.65
N GLN A 12 -15.38 43.73 3.72
CA GLN A 12 -15.14 42.29 3.81
C GLN A 12 -13.85 42.05 4.60
N SER A 13 -14.00 41.68 5.86
CA SER A 13 -12.90 41.22 6.71
C SER A 13 -12.35 39.89 6.18
N GLN A 14 -11.04 39.86 5.98
CA GLN A 14 -10.26 38.70 5.61
C GLN A 14 -10.28 37.68 6.76
N THR A 15 -10.67 36.43 6.49
CA THR A 15 -10.14 35.29 7.23
C THR A 15 -9.84 34.14 6.26
N GLY A 16 -8.54 33.81 6.23
CA GLY A 16 -7.92 32.54 5.88
C GLY A 16 -8.59 31.67 4.84
N GLY A 17 -7.99 31.61 3.65
CA GLY A 17 -8.14 30.45 2.77
C GLY A 17 -7.85 29.18 3.56
N SER A 18 -8.83 28.28 3.65
CA SER A 18 -8.63 26.90 4.08
C SER A 18 -7.91 26.14 2.96
N SER A 19 -6.66 26.53 2.72
CA SER A 19 -5.66 25.65 2.17
C SER A 19 -5.61 24.46 3.13
N HIS A 20 -6.03 23.29 2.64
CA HIS A 20 -5.70 22.01 3.25
C HIS A 20 -4.17 21.87 3.26
N ARG A 21 -3.52 22.56 4.21
CA ARG A 21 -2.15 22.25 4.59
C ARG A 21 -2.22 20.92 5.31
N ILE A 22 -1.90 19.86 4.58
CA ILE A 22 -1.55 18.58 5.18
C ILE A 22 -0.35 18.86 6.11
N PRO A 23 -0.47 18.65 7.43
CA PRO A 23 0.66 18.83 8.33
C PRO A 23 1.73 17.79 8.01
N PRO A 24 3.00 18.19 7.78
CA PRO A 24 4.11 17.27 7.77
C PRO A 24 4.38 16.80 9.22
N GLY A 25 4.47 15.49 9.43
CA GLY A 25 4.56 14.87 10.75
C GLY A 25 3.34 14.03 11.15
N ARG A 26 2.44 13.72 10.21
CA ARG A 26 1.31 12.82 10.43
C ARG A 26 1.80 11.36 10.42
N GLU A 27 2.43 10.95 11.50
CA GLU A 27 2.38 9.56 11.90
C GLU A 27 0.89 9.21 12.00
N ASP A 28 0.48 8.26 11.16
CA ASP A 28 -0.70 7.44 11.35
C ASP A 28 -2.07 8.15 11.32
N TRP A 29 -2.52 8.48 10.11
CA TRP A 29 -3.98 8.48 9.84
C TRP A 29 -4.64 7.13 10.21
N TRP A 30 -3.82 6.08 10.27
CA TRP A 30 -4.09 4.75 10.76
C TRP A 30 -2.91 4.33 11.62
N SER A 31 -3.07 4.36 12.95
CA SER A 31 -2.04 3.78 13.82
C SER A 31 -1.94 2.29 13.56
N GLU A 32 -0.81 1.69 13.91
CA GLU A 32 -0.68 0.23 13.88
C GLU A 32 -1.84 -0.43 14.65
N ASP A 33 -2.18 0.12 15.81
CA ASP A 33 -3.32 -0.29 16.65
C ASP A 33 -4.69 -0.09 15.97
N ALA A 34 -4.91 1.06 15.30
CA ALA A 34 -6.14 1.32 14.54
C ALA A 34 -6.27 0.42 13.32
N THR A 35 -5.14 0.08 12.69
CA THR A 35 -5.08 -0.83 11.55
C THR A 35 -5.36 -2.26 11.99
N ALA A 36 -4.81 -2.69 13.13
CA ALA A 36 -5.10 -3.99 13.73
C ALA A 36 -6.59 -4.13 14.04
N THR A 37 -7.18 -3.13 14.70
CA THR A 37 -8.62 -3.14 15.02
C THR A 37 -9.49 -3.12 13.77
N LEU A 38 -9.08 -2.40 12.71
CA LEU A 38 -9.76 -2.47 11.42
C LEU A 38 -9.69 -3.91 10.87
N ILE A 39 -8.51 -4.53 10.85
CA ILE A 39 -8.29 -5.89 10.37
C ILE A 39 -9.18 -6.90 11.09
N GLU A 40 -9.24 -6.84 12.41
CA GLU A 40 -10.11 -7.69 13.22
C GLU A 40 -11.57 -7.43 12.89
N ALA A 41 -12.01 -6.17 12.95
CA ALA A 41 -13.42 -5.82 12.74
C ALA A 41 -13.93 -6.21 11.34
N TRP A 42 -13.20 -5.93 10.25
CA TRP A 42 -13.65 -6.34 8.92
C TRP A 42 -13.41 -7.84 8.67
N GLY A 43 -12.39 -8.43 9.29
CA GLY A 43 -12.09 -9.86 9.20
C GLY A 43 -13.20 -10.73 9.80
N ASP A 44 -13.68 -10.37 11.00
CA ASP A 44 -14.79 -11.05 11.67
C ASP A 44 -16.07 -10.99 10.81
N ARG A 45 -16.37 -9.82 10.24
CA ARG A 45 -17.52 -9.64 9.35
C ARG A 45 -17.39 -10.43 8.07
N TYR A 46 -16.20 -10.44 7.47
CA TYR A 46 -15.92 -11.24 6.27
C TYR A 46 -16.14 -12.74 6.53
N VAL A 47 -15.69 -13.27 7.68
CA VAL A 47 -15.91 -14.66 8.06
C VAL A 47 -17.40 -14.94 8.29
N ASN A 48 -18.11 -14.05 8.99
CA ASN A 48 -19.53 -14.19 9.25
C ASN A 48 -20.38 -14.18 7.96
N LEU A 49 -19.93 -13.43 6.95
CA LEU A 49 -20.51 -13.41 5.60
C LEU A 49 -20.07 -14.59 4.72
N SER A 50 -19.45 -15.63 5.28
CA SER A 50 -18.91 -16.77 4.52
C SER A 50 -17.95 -16.35 3.41
N ARG A 51 -17.09 -15.37 3.70
CA ARG A 51 -16.13 -14.78 2.75
C ARG A 51 -16.75 -13.95 1.63
N GLY A 52 -17.97 -13.45 1.84
CA GLY A 52 -18.63 -12.49 0.95
C GLY A 52 -18.13 -11.05 1.11
N ASN A 53 -18.44 -10.21 0.12
CA ASN A 53 -18.10 -8.78 0.16
C ASN A 53 -18.93 -8.03 1.20
N LEU A 54 -18.27 -7.16 1.96
CA LEU A 54 -18.93 -6.24 2.88
C LEU A 54 -19.74 -5.21 2.10
N ARG A 55 -20.97 -4.95 2.57
CA ARG A 55 -21.85 -3.90 2.06
C ARG A 55 -21.74 -2.66 2.95
N GLN A 56 -22.42 -1.58 2.57
CA GLN A 56 -22.37 -0.32 3.30
C GLN A 56 -22.74 -0.46 4.78
N ASN A 57 -23.76 -1.26 5.12
CA ASN A 57 -24.14 -1.48 6.52
C ASN A 57 -23.03 -2.20 7.30
N ASP A 58 -22.40 -3.22 6.71
CA ASP A 58 -21.28 -3.92 7.32
C ASP A 58 -20.10 -2.98 7.54
N TRP A 59 -19.79 -2.12 6.55
CA TRP A 59 -18.74 -1.11 6.66
C TRP A 59 -19.03 -0.05 7.72
N ARG A 60 -20.30 0.29 7.95
CA ARG A 60 -20.70 1.16 9.04
C ARG A 60 -20.44 0.52 10.40
N GLU A 61 -20.81 -0.74 10.57
CA GLU A 61 -20.53 -1.48 11.81
C GLU A 61 -19.02 -1.62 12.06
N VAL A 62 -18.22 -1.85 11.01
CA VAL A 62 -16.75 -1.82 11.10
C VAL A 62 -16.25 -0.44 11.54
N ALA A 63 -16.76 0.63 10.93
CA ALA A 63 -16.39 1.99 11.29
C ALA A 63 -16.73 2.30 12.76
N ASP A 64 -17.91 1.88 13.23
CA ASP A 64 -18.35 2.07 14.61
C ASP A 64 -17.46 1.31 15.59
N ALA A 65 -17.09 0.06 15.29
CA ALA A 65 -16.17 -0.72 16.11
C ALA A 65 -14.79 -0.05 16.24
N VAL A 66 -14.21 0.37 15.11
CA VAL A 66 -12.90 1.04 15.11
C VAL A 66 -12.98 2.39 15.83
N ASN A 67 -14.02 3.18 15.58
CA ASN A 67 -14.24 4.47 16.24
C ASN A 67 -14.52 4.32 17.74
N SER A 68 -15.13 3.22 18.19
CA SER A 68 -15.34 2.96 19.61
C SER A 68 -14.01 2.79 20.35
N VAL A 69 -13.02 2.18 19.71
CA VAL A 69 -11.69 1.94 20.29
C VAL A 69 -10.77 3.17 20.12
N HIS A 70 -10.87 3.85 18.97
CA HIS A 70 -9.96 4.93 18.55
C HIS A 70 -10.57 6.33 18.60
N GLY A 71 -11.78 6.48 19.13
CA GLY A 71 -12.56 7.72 19.11
C GLY A 71 -11.93 8.92 19.82
N GLY A 72 -10.87 8.70 20.60
CA GLY A 72 -10.07 9.77 21.22
C GLY A 72 -9.15 10.53 20.25
N SER A 73 -8.92 10.00 19.03
CA SER A 73 -7.92 10.54 18.09
C SER A 73 -8.39 11.74 17.24
N GLY A 74 -9.61 12.25 17.45
CA GLY A 74 -10.16 13.40 16.72
C GLY A 74 -11.47 13.10 16.00
N ARG A 75 -11.59 13.49 14.72
CA ARG A 75 -12.84 13.25 13.95
C ARG A 75 -13.06 11.75 13.75
N PRO A 76 -14.30 11.25 13.94
CA PRO A 76 -14.63 9.85 13.66
C PRO A 76 -14.36 9.55 12.19
N LYS A 77 -13.80 8.37 11.93
CA LYS A 77 -13.51 7.90 10.58
C LYS A 77 -14.79 7.35 9.95
N THR A 78 -15.00 7.58 8.66
CA THR A 78 -16.20 7.12 7.95
C THR A 78 -16.06 5.68 7.43
N ASP A 79 -17.19 5.03 7.17
CA ASP A 79 -17.30 3.74 6.49
C ASP A 79 -16.52 3.72 5.15
N VAL A 80 -16.66 4.78 4.34
CA VAL A 80 -15.93 4.93 3.07
C VAL A 80 -14.40 5.03 3.28
N GLN A 81 -13.95 5.68 4.36
CA GLN A 81 -12.53 5.77 4.68
C GLN A 81 -11.96 4.42 5.12
N MET A 82 -12.74 3.61 5.84
CA MET A 82 -12.37 2.26 6.28
C MET A 82 -12.24 1.31 5.10
N GLU A 83 -13.24 1.35 4.19
CA GLU A 83 -13.21 0.57 2.96
C GLU A 83 -11.99 0.93 2.10
N GLY A 84 -11.74 2.22 1.89
CA GLY A 84 -10.58 2.69 1.15
C GLY A 84 -9.25 2.31 1.80
N ALA A 85 -9.16 2.30 3.13
CA ALA A 85 -7.98 1.83 3.84
C ALA A 85 -7.74 0.34 3.62
N LYS A 86 -8.78 -0.48 3.76
CA LYS A 86 -8.74 -1.92 3.44
C LYS A 86 -8.33 -2.18 1.99
N GLN A 87 -8.88 -1.45 1.03
CA GLN A 87 -8.50 -1.60 -0.38
C GLN A 87 -7.03 -1.28 -0.64
N ARG A 88 -6.51 -0.17 -0.08
CA ARG A 88 -5.09 0.19 -0.21
C ARG A 88 -4.17 -0.89 0.37
N MET A 89 -4.50 -1.42 1.55
CA MET A 89 -3.72 -2.49 2.17
C MET A 89 -3.66 -3.74 1.28
N MET A 90 -4.78 -4.13 0.66
CA MET A 90 -4.80 -5.28 -0.25
C MET A 90 -3.93 -5.08 -1.49
N VAL A 91 -3.97 -3.87 -2.07
CA VAL A 91 -3.14 -3.54 -3.24
C VAL A 91 -1.66 -3.59 -2.89
N GLU A 92 -1.26 -3.03 -1.76
CA GLU A 92 0.14 -3.05 -1.33
C GLU A 92 0.62 -4.48 -1.05
N LEU A 93 -0.19 -5.30 -0.39
CA LEU A 93 0.14 -6.71 -0.15
C LEU A 93 0.28 -7.50 -1.45
N GLU A 94 -0.62 -7.29 -2.41
CA GLU A 94 -0.54 -7.96 -3.71
C GLU A 94 0.71 -7.51 -4.49
N LYS A 95 1.06 -6.23 -4.41
CA LYS A 95 2.30 -5.69 -4.98
C LYS A 95 3.53 -6.37 -4.38
N GLN A 96 3.62 -6.47 -3.05
CA GLN A 96 4.71 -7.16 -2.37
C GLN A 96 4.78 -8.64 -2.75
N ARG A 97 3.64 -9.33 -2.87
CA ARG A 97 3.57 -10.71 -3.32
C ARG A 97 4.13 -10.88 -4.73
N MET A 98 3.79 -9.98 -5.65
CA MET A 98 4.31 -9.99 -7.03
C MET A 98 5.81 -9.68 -7.08
N GLU A 99 6.29 -8.73 -6.27
CA GLU A 99 7.71 -8.41 -6.17
C GLU A 99 8.52 -9.61 -5.67
N ALA A 100 8.05 -10.28 -4.61
CA ALA A 100 8.68 -11.50 -4.11
C ALA A 100 8.69 -12.64 -5.15
N ALA A 101 7.62 -12.78 -5.93
CA ALA A 101 7.56 -13.78 -7.00
C ALA A 101 8.58 -13.50 -8.11
N LYS A 102 8.74 -12.22 -8.51
CA LYS A 102 9.75 -11.80 -9.50
C LYS A 102 11.17 -12.04 -8.99
N GLU A 103 11.44 -11.72 -7.73
CA GLU A 103 12.74 -11.93 -7.11
C GLU A 103 13.12 -13.41 -7.13
N LEU A 104 12.18 -14.30 -6.81
CA LEU A 104 12.40 -15.74 -6.86
C LEU A 104 12.70 -16.23 -8.30
N GLU A 105 12.02 -15.67 -9.30
CA GLU A 105 12.26 -16.01 -10.70
C GLU A 105 13.64 -15.53 -11.18
N LEU A 106 14.06 -14.33 -10.78
CA LEU A 106 15.41 -13.82 -11.05
C LEU A 106 16.47 -14.71 -10.39
N GLN A 107 16.27 -15.09 -9.14
CA GLN A 107 17.17 -15.99 -8.43
C GLN A 107 17.29 -17.35 -9.14
N ARG A 108 16.16 -17.93 -9.57
CA ARG A 108 16.12 -19.18 -10.33
C ARG A 108 16.87 -19.05 -11.66
N MET A 109 16.65 -17.95 -12.39
CA MET A 109 17.34 -17.69 -13.65
C MET A 109 18.86 -17.56 -13.44
N ASN A 110 19.28 -16.85 -12.39
CA ASN A 110 20.69 -16.68 -12.06
C ASN A 110 21.35 -18.03 -11.75
N MET A 111 20.71 -18.89 -10.94
CA MET A 111 21.22 -20.23 -10.66
C MET A 111 21.40 -21.07 -11.94
N LEU A 112 20.43 -21.02 -12.85
CA LEU A 112 20.52 -21.75 -14.11
C LEU A 112 21.61 -21.19 -15.02
N MET A 113 21.77 -19.87 -15.06
CA MET A 113 22.80 -19.19 -15.83
C MET A 113 24.20 -19.52 -15.30
N ASP A 114 24.39 -19.45 -13.99
CA ASP A 114 25.66 -19.79 -13.33
C ASP A 114 26.04 -21.25 -13.59
N MET A 115 25.09 -22.17 -13.45
CA MET A 115 25.31 -23.59 -13.74
C MET A 115 25.73 -23.82 -15.20
N GLN A 116 25.09 -23.15 -16.16
CA GLN A 116 25.46 -23.26 -17.57
C GLN A 116 26.85 -22.69 -17.84
N MET A 117 27.17 -21.54 -17.24
CA MET A 117 28.48 -20.90 -17.38
C MET A 117 29.60 -21.76 -16.80
N GLU A 118 29.38 -22.42 -15.66
CA GLU A 118 30.33 -23.37 -15.07
C GLU A 118 30.56 -24.60 -15.95
N LEU A 119 29.49 -25.14 -16.54
CA LEU A 119 29.58 -26.25 -17.49
C LEU A 119 30.38 -25.88 -18.74
N GLU A 120 30.13 -24.71 -19.33
CA GLU A 120 30.86 -24.25 -20.51
C GLU A 120 32.34 -23.96 -20.20
N ARG A 121 32.64 -23.34 -19.05
CA ARG A 121 34.02 -23.16 -18.57
C ARG A 121 34.75 -24.50 -18.44
N SER A 122 34.09 -25.50 -17.84
CA SER A 122 34.64 -26.84 -17.65
C SER A 122 34.88 -27.57 -18.97
N LYS A 123 33.95 -27.46 -19.93
CA LYS A 123 34.10 -28.02 -21.28
C LYS A 123 35.31 -27.42 -22.01
N LEU A 124 35.46 -26.09 -21.96
CA LEU A 124 36.59 -25.41 -22.60
C LEU A 124 37.94 -25.76 -21.93
N ALA A 125 37.98 -25.81 -20.60
CA ALA A 125 39.19 -26.20 -19.86
C ALA A 125 39.62 -27.63 -20.21
N LYS A 126 38.66 -28.57 -20.31
CA LYS A 126 38.93 -29.96 -20.71
C LYS A 126 39.45 -30.07 -22.15
N ARG A 127 38.85 -29.32 -23.10
CA ARG A 127 39.34 -29.25 -24.49
C ARG A 127 40.78 -28.72 -24.56
N ARG A 128 41.11 -27.69 -23.77
CA ARG A 128 42.48 -27.14 -23.69
C ARG A 128 43.48 -28.14 -23.13
N ALA A 129 43.13 -28.87 -22.08
CA ALA A 129 43.98 -29.90 -21.49
C ALA A 129 44.28 -31.04 -22.49
N VAL A 130 43.27 -31.52 -23.22
CA VAL A 130 43.43 -32.56 -24.25
C VAL A 130 44.35 -32.08 -25.37
N ALA A 131 44.17 -30.84 -25.86
CA ALA A 131 45.01 -30.27 -26.91
C ALA A 131 46.48 -30.06 -26.48
N ALA A 132 46.73 -29.79 -25.20
CA ALA A 132 48.09 -29.66 -24.66
C ALA A 132 48.79 -31.02 -24.52
N SER A 133 48.06 -32.08 -24.17
CA SER A 133 48.63 -33.42 -23.98
C SER A 133 49.00 -34.11 -25.30
N GLY A 134 48.32 -33.79 -26.40
CA GLY A 134 48.61 -34.35 -27.74
C GLY A 134 49.81 -33.74 -28.46
N LYS A 135 50.45 -32.69 -27.90
CA LYS A 135 51.62 -32.02 -28.50
C LYS A 135 52.97 -32.51 -27.93
N LYS A 136 52.98 -33.52 -27.06
CA LYS A 136 54.18 -34.23 -26.64
C LYS A 136 54.35 -35.50 -27.47
N LEU A 137 54.87 -35.37 -28.68
CA LEU A 137 55.49 -36.45 -29.48
C LEU A 137 56.54 -35.81 -30.40
#